data_AF-A0A5P9JU39-F1
#
_entry.id   AF-A0A5P9JU39-F1
#
_cell.length_a   1.000
_cell.length_b   1.000
_cell.length_c   1.000
_cell.angle_alpha   90.00
_cell.angle_beta   90.00
_cell.angle_gamma   90.00
#
_symmetry.space_group_name_H-M   'P 1'
#
loop_
_entity.id
_entity.type
_entity.pdbx_description
1 polymer ?
#
loop_
_entity_poly.entity_id
_entity_poly.type
_entity_poly.pdbx_seq_one_letter_code
_entity_poly.pdbx_strand_id
1 'polypeptide(L)'
;MHTDHSFTHIVSEGDIWLKAKDLKARMESTGLDTEGLYFEDLAHQVMVRDLRDRAYEMELDDPEIAWDFNHLTGELEVECSFATVTDMVAFKRAIA
;
A
#
# COMPACT_ATOMS: atom_id res chain seq x y z
N MET A 1 -18.33 20.06 8.29
CA MET A 1 -17.69 18.85 8.84
C MET A 1 -17.32 18.00 7.65
N HIS A 2 -16.05 17.95 7.28
CA HIS A 2 -15.58 16.83 6.45
C HIS A 2 -15.59 15.62 7.38
N THR A 3 -16.47 14.66 7.13
CA THR A 3 -16.26 13.32 7.64
C THR A 3 -15.11 12.75 6.83
N ASP A 4 -13.94 12.59 7.45
CA ASP A 4 -12.85 11.83 6.86
C ASP A 4 -13.33 10.38 6.73
N HIS A 5 -13.61 9.96 5.51
CA HIS A 5 -13.91 8.56 5.19
C HIS A 5 -12.58 7.84 4.95
N SER A 6 -11.73 7.82 5.98
CA SER A 6 -10.40 7.23 5.94
C SER A 6 -10.21 6.11 6.96
N PHE A 7 -9.25 5.24 6.69
CA PHE A 7 -8.76 4.28 7.67
C PHE A 7 -7.28 4.00 7.46
N THR A 8 -6.60 3.63 8.55
CA THR A 8 -5.20 3.19 8.50
C THR A 8 -5.12 1.66 8.38
N HIS A 9 -4.39 1.20 7.38
CA HIS A 9 -3.97 -0.19 7.22
C HIS A 9 -2.52 -0.31 7.70
N ILE A 10 -2.30 -1.15 8.72
CA ILE A 10 -0.96 -1.38 9.30
C ILE A 10 -0.36 -2.61 8.65
N VAL A 11 0.85 -2.48 8.13
CA VAL A 11 1.58 -3.54 7.46
C VAL A 11 2.87 -3.81 8.23
N SER A 12 3.11 -5.07 8.56
CA SER A 12 4.33 -5.45 9.28
C SER A 12 5.56 -5.36 8.38
N GLU A 13 6.73 -5.03 8.96
CA GLU A 13 8.01 -4.99 8.24
C GLU A 13 8.27 -6.30 7.46
N GLY A 14 7.95 -7.44 8.07
CA GLY A 14 8.15 -8.76 7.48
C GLY A 14 7.34 -8.96 6.19
N ASP A 15 6.09 -8.53 6.17
CA ASP A 15 5.22 -8.62 4.99
C ASP A 15 5.70 -7.71 3.86
N ILE A 16 6.20 -6.53 4.21
CA ILE A 16 6.82 -5.59 3.27
C ILE A 16 8.04 -6.23 2.63
N TRP A 17 8.95 -6.80 3.43
CA TRP A 17 10.15 -7.46 2.91
C TRP A 17 9.82 -8.65 2.01
N LEU A 18 8.82 -9.46 2.37
CA LEU A 18 8.36 -10.58 1.55
C LEU A 18 7.89 -10.10 0.17
N LYS A 19 6.99 -9.11 0.15
CA LYS A 19 6.47 -8.56 -1.11
C LYS A 19 7.52 -7.78 -1.91
N ALA A 20 8.40 -7.03 -1.24
CA ALA A 20 9.52 -6.32 -1.85
C ALA A 20 10.51 -7.28 -2.53
N LYS A 21 10.78 -8.44 -1.92
CA LYS A 21 11.60 -9.49 -2.52
C LYS A 21 10.96 -10.05 -3.79
N ASP A 22 9.66 -10.30 -3.77
CA ASP A 22 8.92 -10.77 -4.95
C ASP A 22 8.91 -9.73 -6.07
N LEU A 23 8.70 -8.44 -5.73
CA LEU A 23 8.79 -7.34 -6.69
C LEU A 23 10.18 -7.24 -7.29
N LYS A 24 11.23 -7.26 -6.47
CA LYS A 24 12.62 -7.23 -6.93
C LYS A 24 12.92 -8.38 -7.89
N ALA A 25 12.53 -9.61 -7.56
CA ALA A 25 12.71 -10.76 -8.44
C ALA A 25 11.99 -10.59 -9.80
N ARG A 26 10.78 -10.01 -9.80
CA ARG A 26 10.05 -9.68 -11.03
C ARG A 26 10.77 -8.60 -11.85
N MET A 27 11.24 -7.53 -11.21
CA MET A 27 12.01 -6.45 -11.87
C MET A 27 13.30 -6.99 -12.48
N GLU A 28 14.09 -7.77 -11.74
CA GLU A 28 15.30 -8.41 -12.23
C GLU A 28 15.00 -9.35 -13.42
N SER A 29 13.89 -10.11 -13.37
CA SER A 29 13.49 -11.00 -14.48
C SER A 29 13.10 -10.25 -15.76
N THR A 30 12.72 -8.98 -15.64
CA THR A 30 12.39 -8.10 -16.78
C THR A 30 13.59 -7.26 -17.23
N GLY A 31 14.76 -7.47 -16.63
CA GLY A 31 16.00 -6.74 -16.96
C GLY A 31 16.04 -5.32 -16.41
N LEU A 32 15.18 -4.99 -15.44
CA LEU A 32 15.25 -3.72 -14.72
C LEU A 32 16.34 -3.78 -13.66
N ASP A 33 17.15 -2.74 -13.61
CA ASP A 33 18.15 -2.56 -12.56
C ASP A 33 17.46 -2.20 -11.24
N THR A 34 17.86 -2.88 -10.17
CA THR A 34 17.33 -2.70 -8.82
C THR A 34 18.41 -2.25 -7.83
N GLU A 35 19.64 -1.98 -8.31
CA GLU A 35 20.69 -1.36 -7.49
C GLU A 35 20.25 0.04 -7.04
N GLY A 36 20.27 0.27 -5.72
CA GLY A 36 19.90 1.55 -5.12
C GLY A 36 18.44 1.70 -4.70
N LEU A 37 17.58 0.69 -4.88
CA LEU A 37 16.24 0.69 -4.27
C LEU A 37 16.35 0.48 -2.76
N TYR A 38 15.96 1.48 -1.98
CA TYR A 38 15.91 1.38 -0.52
C TYR A 38 14.61 0.69 -0.08
N PHE A 39 14.57 0.22 1.17
CA PHE A 39 13.39 -0.44 1.73
C PHE A 39 12.13 0.43 1.60
N GLU A 40 12.25 1.74 1.84
CA GLU A 40 11.15 2.70 1.72
C GLU A 40 10.62 2.80 0.28
N ASP A 41 11.50 2.78 -0.72
CA ASP A 41 11.09 2.79 -2.14
C ASP A 41 10.34 1.51 -2.52
N LEU A 42 10.80 0.37 -2.01
CA LEU A 42 10.15 -0.92 -2.23
C LEU A 42 8.82 -1.01 -1.48
N ALA A 43 8.76 -0.53 -0.23
CA ALA A 43 7.55 -0.47 0.57
C ALA A 43 6.48 0.39 -0.12
N HIS A 44 6.88 1.56 -0.63
CA HIS A 44 6.02 2.43 -1.40
C HIS A 44 5.50 1.73 -2.68
N GLN A 45 6.40 1.19 -3.50
CA GLN A 45 6.03 0.56 -4.77
C GLN A 45 5.18 -0.68 -4.60
N VAL A 46 5.37 -1.42 -3.52
CA VAL A 46 4.61 -2.63 -3.25
C VAL A 46 3.25 -2.26 -2.65
N MET A 47 3.23 -1.53 -1.53
CA MET A 47 2.00 -1.41 -0.73
C MET A 47 1.04 -0.39 -1.32
N VAL A 48 1.51 0.78 -1.74
CA VAL A 48 0.61 1.80 -2.33
C VAL A 48 0.08 1.34 -3.67
N ARG A 49 0.92 0.70 -4.49
CA ARG A 49 0.49 0.16 -5.78
C ARG A 49 -0.48 -0.99 -5.62
N ASP A 50 -0.18 -1.99 -4.77
CA ASP A 50 -1.08 -3.13 -4.55
C ASP A 50 -2.46 -2.66 -4.07
N LEU A 51 -2.51 -1.64 -3.21
CA LEU A 51 -3.78 -1.07 -2.73
C LEU A 51 -4.54 -0.32 -3.83
N ARG A 52 -3.85 0.44 -4.69
CA ARG A 52 -4.47 1.07 -5.87
C ARG A 52 -4.99 0.05 -6.87
N ASP A 53 -4.18 -0.96 -7.19
CA ASP A 53 -4.55 -2.04 -8.09
C ASP A 53 -5.78 -2.77 -7.52
N ARG A 54 -5.81 -3.00 -6.20
CA ARG A 54 -6.96 -3.60 -5.51
C ARG A 54 -8.21 -2.72 -5.55
N ALA A 55 -8.08 -1.40 -5.39
CA ALA A 55 -9.20 -0.49 -5.47
C ALA A 55 -9.79 -0.46 -6.89
N TYR A 56 -8.91 -0.47 -7.90
CA TYR A 56 -9.30 -0.57 -9.30
C TYR A 56 -10.01 -1.89 -9.64
N GLU A 57 -9.50 -3.03 -9.15
CA GLU A 57 -10.17 -4.34 -9.29
C GLU A 57 -11.58 -4.37 -8.69
N MET A 58 -11.81 -3.55 -7.66
CA MET A 58 -13.10 -3.41 -7.00
C MET A 58 -14.01 -2.35 -7.65
N GLU A 59 -13.57 -1.76 -8.77
CA GLU A 59 -14.27 -0.68 -9.47
C GLU A 59 -14.56 0.53 -8.55
N LEU A 60 -13.67 0.79 -7.58
CA LEU A 60 -13.75 1.95 -6.70
C LEU A 60 -13.08 3.16 -7.35
N ASP A 61 -13.59 4.36 -7.04
CA ASP A 61 -12.91 5.60 -7.37
C ASP A 61 -11.50 5.62 -6.73
N ASP A 62 -10.54 6.21 -7.45
CA ASP A 62 -9.12 6.23 -7.07
C ASP A 62 -8.95 6.79 -5.64
N PRO A 63 -8.56 5.95 -4.65
CA PRO A 63 -8.43 6.41 -3.28
C PRO A 63 -7.23 7.32 -3.13
N GLU A 64 -7.37 8.34 -2.29
CA GLU A 64 -6.22 9.08 -1.81
C GLU A 64 -5.47 8.20 -0.81
N ILE A 65 -4.19 7.95 -1.09
CA ILE A 65 -3.33 7.10 -0.27
C ILE A 65 -2.15 7.91 0.24
N ALA A 66 -2.04 8.01 1.56
CA ALA A 66 -0.87 8.51 2.27
C ALA A 66 -0.21 7.36 3.04
N TRP A 67 1.08 7.46 3.32
CA TRP A 67 1.76 6.45 4.11
C TRP A 67 2.90 7.08 4.93
N ASP A 68 3.20 6.45 6.06
CA ASP A 68 4.33 6.79 6.91
C ASP A 68 4.96 5.52 7.47
N PHE A 69 6.26 5.57 7.71
CA PHE A 69 6.99 4.45 8.31
C PHE A 69 7.24 4.73 9.78
N ASN A 70 6.67 3.87 10.63
CA ASN A 70 6.88 3.95 12.06
C ASN A 70 8.26 3.37 12.41
N HIS A 71 9.28 4.21 12.45
CA HIS A 71 10.66 3.80 12.76
C HIS A 71 10.84 3.19 14.17
N LEU A 72 9.84 3.29 15.06
CA LEU A 72 9.87 2.66 16.39
C LEU A 72 9.39 1.21 16.34
N THR A 73 8.33 0.93 15.58
CA THR A 73 7.72 -0.41 15.50
C THR A 73 8.16 -1.19 14.26
N GLY A 74 8.72 -0.52 13.26
CA GLY A 74 9.03 -1.09 11.94
C GLY A 74 7.79 -1.26 11.05
N GLU A 75 6.65 -0.70 11.44
CA GLU A 75 5.39 -0.85 10.70
C GLU A 75 5.24 0.24 9.65
N LEU A 76 4.64 -0.12 8.51
CA LEU A 76 4.17 0.86 7.54
C LEU A 76 2.69 1.14 7.82
N GLU A 77 2.39 2.41 8.06
CA GLU A 77 1.03 2.88 8.26
C GLU A 77 0.54 3.46 6.93
N VAL A 78 -0.49 2.86 6.32
CA VAL A 78 -1.06 3.33 5.06
C VAL A 78 -2.46 3.86 5.31
N GLU A 79 -2.64 5.18 5.18
CA GLU A 79 -3.93 5.82 5.26
C GLU A 79 -4.60 5.81 3.89
N CYS A 80 -5.80 5.23 3.83
CA CYS A 80 -6.63 5.19 2.62
C CYS A 80 -7.89 6.02 2.84
N SER A 81 -8.12 6.99 1.95
CA SER A 81 -9.24 7.93 2.00
C SER A 81 -10.13 7.80 0.77
N PHE A 82 -11.46 7.78 0.99
CA PHE A 82 -12.46 7.54 -0.04
C PHE A 82 -13.50 8.66 -0.11
N ALA A 83 -14.14 8.80 -1.27
CA ALA A 83 -15.26 9.74 -1.43
C ALA A 83 -16.46 9.35 -0.56
N THR A 84 -16.71 8.05 -0.37
CA THR A 84 -17.85 7.55 0.40
C THR A 84 -17.45 6.58 1.52
N VAL A 85 -18.26 6.56 2.59
CA VAL A 85 -18.12 5.58 3.69
C VAL A 85 -18.33 4.15 3.19
N THR A 86 -19.21 3.94 2.21
CA THR A 86 -19.50 2.61 1.66
C THR A 86 -18.26 2.01 1.03
N ASP A 87 -17.55 2.78 0.20
CA ASP A 87 -16.33 2.34 -0.48
C ASP A 87 -15.21 2.10 0.51
N MET A 88 -15.04 3.01 1.48
CA MET A 88 -14.08 2.85 2.58
C MET A 88 -14.31 1.54 3.34
N VAL A 89 -15.56 1.23 3.73
CA VAL A 89 -15.87 -0.01 4.46
C VAL A 89 -15.70 -1.25 3.58
N ALA A 90 -16.11 -1.20 2.31
CA ALA A 90 -15.94 -2.30 1.37
C ALA A 90 -14.46 -2.61 1.15
N PHE A 91 -13.65 -1.58 0.89
CA PHE A 91 -12.22 -1.70 0.68
C PHE A 91 -11.50 -2.20 1.93
N LYS A 92 -11.78 -1.62 3.11
CA LYS A 92 -11.23 -2.07 4.39
C LYS A 92 -11.47 -3.56 4.64
N ARG A 93 -12.65 -4.08 4.28
CA ARG A 93 -12.97 -5.51 4.42
C ARG A 93 -12.25 -6.39 3.40
N ALA A 94 -11.93 -5.85 2.22
CA ALA A 94 -11.29 -6.61 1.15
C ALA A 94 -9.78 -6.76 1.33
N ILE A 95 -9.15 -5.89 2.13
CA ILE A 95 -7.70 -5.89 2.38
C ILE A 95 -7.31 -6.33 3.81
N ALA A 96 -8.30 -6.61 4.66
CA ALA A 96 -8.10 -7.05 6.06
C ALA A 96 -7.85 -8.56 6.17
#